data_AF-A0A1Q5P626-F1
#
_entry.id   AF-A0A1Q5P626-F1
#
_cell.length_a   1.000
_cell.length_b   1.000
_cell.length_c   1.000
_cell.angle_alpha   90.00
_cell.angle_beta   90.00
_cell.angle_gamma   90.00
#
_symmetry.space_group_name_H-M   'P 1'
#
loop_
_entity.id
_entity.type
_entity.pdbx_description
1 polymer ?
#
loop_
_entity_poly.entity_id
_entity_poly.type
_entity_poly.pdbx_seq_one_letter_code
_entity_poly.pdbx_strand_id
1 'polypeptide(L)' 'MKYTEGMEKAMHASHGVGYAVYSQKHEVRIDVEQQREEEYVTSRRIVADFNSKLTNHLS' A
#
# COMPACT_ATOMS: atom_id res chain seq x y z
N MET A 1 16.15 -15.95 -3.91
CA MET A 1 15.19 -15.42 -4.90
C MET A 1 15.79 -14.14 -5.48
N LYS A 2 15.99 -14.04 -6.81
CA LYS A 2 16.39 -12.76 -7.42
C LYS A 2 15.14 -11.88 -7.53
N TYR A 3 15.15 -10.69 -6.95
CA TYR A 3 14.14 -9.68 -7.21
C TYR A 3 14.43 -8.99 -8.55
N THR A 4 13.40 -8.48 -9.21
CA THR A 4 13.57 -7.82 -10.51
C THR A 4 13.90 -6.35 -10.32
N GLU A 5 14.54 -5.75 -11.33
CA GLU A 5 14.74 -4.30 -11.38
C GLU A 5 13.42 -3.53 -11.28
N GLY A 6 12.33 -4.10 -11.81
CA GLY A 6 10.98 -3.54 -11.69
C GLY A 6 10.50 -3.49 -10.24
N MET A 7 10.73 -4.54 -9.45
CA MET A 7 10.41 -4.56 -8.02
C MET A 7 11.22 -3.51 -7.25
N GLU A 8 12.50 -3.38 -7.58
CA GLU A 8 13.39 -2.38 -6.96
C GLU A 8 12.89 -0.96 -7.24
N LYS A 9 12.61 -0.64 -8.52
CA LYS A 9 12.11 0.68 -8.94
C LYS A 9 10.72 0.99 -8.36
N ALA A 10 9.81 0.02 -8.38
CA ALA A 10 8.46 0.21 -7.86
C ALA A 10 8.48 0.51 -6.36
N MET A 11 9.24 -0.26 -5.58
CA MET A 11 9.38 -0.04 -4.15
C MET A 11 10.04 1.31 -3.84
N HIS A 12 11.07 1.69 -4.60
CA HIS A 12 11.70 2.99 -4.43
C HIS A 12 10.73 4.14 -4.72
N ALA A 13 9.89 4.00 -5.76
CA ALA A 13 8.92 5.00 -6.12
C ALA A 13 7.76 5.12 -5.11
N SER A 14 7.29 4.01 -4.55
CA SER A 14 6.12 4.01 -3.65
C SER A 14 6.48 4.27 -2.19
N HIS A 15 7.59 3.70 -1.71
CA HIS A 15 7.94 3.71 -0.27
C HIS A 15 9.33 4.30 0.02
N GLY A 16 10.03 4.82 -1.00
CA GLY A 16 11.36 5.43 -0.86
C GLY A 16 12.50 4.44 -0.58
N VAL A 17 12.22 3.13 -0.55
CA VAL A 17 13.17 2.07 -0.24
C VAL A 17 13.21 1.02 -1.34
N GLY A 18 14.39 0.49 -1.64
CA GLY A 18 14.56 -0.63 -2.56
C GLY A 18 13.96 -1.94 -2.02
N TYR A 19 13.57 -2.85 -2.92
CA TYR A 19 13.08 -4.18 -2.54
C TYR A 19 14.16 -4.99 -1.82
N ALA A 20 15.41 -4.86 -2.25
CA ALA A 20 16.55 -5.50 -1.58
C ALA A 20 16.60 -5.16 -0.09
N VAL A 21 16.50 -3.86 0.23
CA VAL A 21 16.57 -3.33 1.61
C VAL A 21 15.36 -3.77 2.40
N TYR A 22 14.16 -3.64 1.84
CA TYR A 22 12.91 -4.11 2.43
C TYR A 22 12.96 -5.60 2.77
N SER A 23 13.48 -6.44 1.87
CA SER A 23 13.49 -7.90 2.06
C SER A 23 14.46 -8.37 3.14
N GLN A 24 15.54 -7.61 3.39
CA GLN A 24 16.60 -8.00 4.33
C GLN A 24 16.45 -7.36 5.71
N LYS A 25 15.91 -6.13 5.79
CA LYS A 25 15.81 -5.38 7.05
C LYS A 25 14.40 -5.46 7.60
N HIS A 26 14.24 -6.10 8.76
CA HIS A 26 12.93 -6.32 9.36
C HIS A 26 12.24 -5.00 9.74
N GLU A 27 12.95 -4.05 10.34
CA GLU A 27 12.42 -2.74 10.72
C GLU A 27 11.84 -2.00 9.51
N VAL A 28 12.61 -1.94 8.41
CA VAL A 28 12.15 -1.33 7.15
C VAL A 28 10.88 -2.01 6.62
N ARG A 29 10.81 -3.34 6.74
CA ARG A 29 9.61 -4.08 6.32
C ARG A 29 8.41 -3.78 7.19
N ILE A 30 8.57 -3.61 8.49
CA ILE A 30 7.48 -3.22 9.40
C ILE A 30 6.94 -1.84 9.00
N ASP A 31 7.80 -0.86 8.75
CA ASP A 31 7.39 0.49 8.36
C ASP A 31 6.59 0.48 7.04
N VAL A 32 7.06 -0.26 6.03
CA VAL A 32 6.38 -0.39 4.74
C VAL A 32 5.02 -1.07 4.89
N GLU A 33 4.93 -2.15 5.65
CA GLU A 33 3.67 -2.89 5.82
C GLU A 33 2.66 -2.11 6.70
N GLN A 34 3.14 -1.28 7.64
CA GLN A 34 2.28 -0.35 8.36
C GLN A 34 1.63 0.68 7.43
N GLN A 35 2.41 1.31 6.54
CA GLN A 35 1.88 2.25 5.54
C GLN A 35 0.85 1.59 4.64
N ARG A 36 1.11 0.35 4.20
CA ARG A 36 0.19 -0.42 3.36
C ARG A 36 -1.14 -0.70 4.05
N GLU A 37 -1.12 -1.01 5.34
CA GLU A 37 -2.35 -1.20 6.11
C GLU A 37 -3.16 0.10 6.22
N GLU A 38 -2.50 1.23 6.50
CA GLU A 38 -3.14 2.54 6.56
C GLU A 38 -3.79 2.95 5.23
N GLU A 39 -3.08 2.73 4.11
CA GLU A 39 -3.59 2.95 2.76
C GLU A 39 -4.80 2.06 2.45
N TYR A 40 -4.74 0.78 2.83
CA TYR A 40 -5.84 -0.16 2.65
C TYR A 40 -7.08 0.24 3.44
N VAL A 41 -6.94 0.56 4.73
CA VAL A 41 -8.03 1.01 5.58
C VAL A 41 -8.67 2.29 5.03
N THR A 42 -7.84 3.25 4.60
CA THR A 42 -8.31 4.50 4.01
C THR A 42 -9.08 4.26 2.72
N SER A 43 -8.55 3.42 1.83
CA SER A 43 -9.21 3.04 0.58
C SER A 43 -10.56 2.36 0.83
N ARG A 44 -10.62 1.42 1.78
CA ARG A 44 -11.86 0.74 2.19
C ARG A 44 -12.91 1.73 2.69
N ARG A 45 -12.50 2.73 3.47
CA ARG A 45 -13.40 3.77 3.97
C ARG A 45 -13.95 4.64 2.84
N ILE A 46 -13.10 5.07 1.90
CA ILE A 46 -13.53 5.88 0.74
C ILE A 46 -14.56 5.11 -0.10
N VAL A 47 -14.32 3.83 -0.37
CA VAL A 47 -15.25 2.98 -1.12
C VAL A 47 -16.59 2.83 -0.38
N ALA A 48 -16.55 2.60 0.94
CA ALA A 48 -17.76 2.50 1.75
C ALA A 48 -18.58 3.81 1.74
N ASP A 49 -17.90 4.96 1.90
CA ASP A 49 -18.52 6.28 1.88
C ASP A 49 -19.16 6.59 0.52
N PHE A 50 -18.47 6.23 -0.57
CA PHE A 50 -19.00 6.40 -1.92
C PHE A 50 -20.23 5.51 -2.18
N ASN A 51 -20.16 4.24 -1.79
CA ASN A 51 -21.29 3.31 -1.93
C ASN A 51 -22.51 3.78 -1.13
N SER A 52 -22.31 4.23 0.12
CA SER A 52 -23.38 4.79 0.96
C SER A 52 -24.07 6.00 0.31
N LYS A 53 -23.29 6.92 -0.27
CA LYS A 53 -23.85 8.06 -1.01
C LYS A 53 -24.66 7.61 -2.21
N LEU A 54 -24.15 6.68 -3.02
CA LEU A 54 -24.87 6.16 -4.18
C LEU A 54 -26.19 5.48 -3.79
N THR A 55 -26.17 4.61 -2.78
CA THR A 55 -27.39 3.93 -2.32
C THR A 55 -28.43 4.91 -1.78
N ASN A 56 -28.00 5.95 -1.07
CA ASN A 56 -28.90 6.98 -0.54
C ASN A 56 -29.49 7.90 -1.61
N HIS A 57 -28.87 8.02 -2.81
CA HIS A 57 -29.42 8.80 -3.93
C HIS A 57 -30.35 7.99 -4.84
N LEU A 58 -30.37 6.66 -4.69
CA LEU A 58 -31.20 5.74 -5.48
C LEU A 58 -32.48 5.28 -4.74
N SER A 59 -32.58 5.55 -3.42
CA SER A 59 -33.80 5.41 -2.61
C SER A 59 -34.60 6.71 -2.59
#